data_AF-E6REZ9-F1
#
_entry.id   AF-E6REZ9-F1
#
_cell.length_a   1.000
_cell.length_b   1.000
_cell.length_c   1.000
_cell.angle_alpha   90.00
_cell.angle_beta   90.00
_cell.angle_gamma   90.00
#
_symmetry.space_group_name_H-M   'P 1'
#
loop_
_entity.id
_entity.type
_entity.pdbx_description
1 polymer ?
#
loop_
_entity_poly.entity_id
_entity_poly.type
_entity_poly.pdbx_seq_one_letter_code
_entity_poly.pdbx_strand_id
1 'polypeptide(L)'
;MIPQSLVELYGKVNDVVQRILGPEQPLSEAEEPILPRSSSSSSVSSTHQSTQPYQSTINHSLLRNSLPRALHPFLCIWAVVFIWLIRQQYYSAPTHDLISCTASPWDDWPPDNCGINGERCVDDLTSLANRTLRCMSGCKDTRLGNERWIGDERVNGVPLLIGGGDMNHTYRADSWICAAAIQSNLISSSLGGCVTVRPLPYPAGHSDFISSTSHGLTSAAFPQYFPGAFTLSHVFLSGCWDLHFIVMGFNAVCLLVLILFLRPPSSLLFAVLLVLGYFQIILFSDVPNFPPDWQSLFGGLIPVLITGYWIWKQAFSTTLPHFRDAPVTLALWQGAGYWVGVESSTVFARFPISRLGYDTLTPSGFLALMIIVGLVLVVIGYQALAMRKQGLLRYYLVRYLPFLPMLLILSNIPSYTLRLHHYLLALLAIPVLSLPNRLSLMLQAFMLGLWLDGIGRWGWASLLEETSSLLGDAPSGSWTPSFLSNLSSPHILSWSHITAEQAAEDITGYSILVNDMQAFAGWTNSTIDLKGVLREGVNYFRIAYEKNGTSMDFSDPVVRWENGTWDGMEEPVAFF
;
A
#
# COMPACT_ATOMS: atom_id res chain seq x y z
N MET A 1 -19.24 21.52 -43.59
CA MET A 1 -17.98 22.29 -43.72
C MET A 1 -17.50 22.64 -42.33
N ILE A 2 -16.28 22.24 -41.96
CA ILE A 2 -15.68 22.67 -40.69
C ILE A 2 -15.23 24.13 -40.86
N PRO A 3 -15.60 25.04 -39.95
CA PRO A 3 -15.15 26.44 -40.00
C PRO A 3 -13.63 26.56 -40.12
N GLN A 4 -13.15 27.44 -41.01
CA GLN A 4 -11.71 27.64 -41.24
C GLN A 4 -10.96 28.05 -39.96
N SER A 5 -11.63 28.80 -39.08
CA SER A 5 -11.13 29.14 -37.73
C SER A 5 -10.92 27.92 -36.83
N LEU A 6 -11.77 26.89 -36.93
CA LEU A 6 -11.60 25.64 -36.19
C LEU A 6 -10.47 24.79 -36.76
N VAL A 7 -10.26 24.80 -38.07
CA VAL A 7 -9.13 24.11 -38.73
C VAL A 7 -7.80 24.75 -38.32
N GLU A 8 -7.71 26.08 -38.30
CA GLU A 8 -6.51 26.80 -37.85
C GLU A 8 -6.23 26.59 -36.36
N LEU A 9 -7.27 26.65 -35.52
CA LEU A 9 -7.15 26.37 -34.09
C LEU A 9 -6.66 24.94 -33.86
N TYR A 10 -7.23 23.96 -34.56
CA TYR A 10 -6.79 22.56 -34.51
C TYR A 10 -5.33 22.42 -34.94
N GLY A 11 -4.91 23.10 -36.01
CA GLY A 11 -3.52 23.10 -36.47
C GLY A 11 -2.55 23.62 -35.39
N LYS A 12 -2.88 24.76 -34.78
CA LYS A 12 -2.08 25.36 -33.68
C LYS A 12 -2.01 24.46 -32.45
N VAL A 13 -3.16 23.90 -32.04
CA VAL A 13 -3.23 22.99 -30.89
C VAL A 13 -2.42 21.72 -31.17
N ASN A 14 -2.54 21.14 -32.36
CA ASN A 14 -1.79 19.95 -32.74
C ASN A 14 -0.28 20.23 -32.78
N ASP A 15 0.17 21.39 -33.28
CA ASP A 15 1.59 21.76 -33.26
C ASP A 15 2.13 21.89 -31.82
N VAL A 16 1.38 22.53 -30.92
CA VAL A 16 1.74 22.61 -29.48
C VAL A 16 1.81 21.22 -28.84
N VAL A 17 0.81 20.37 -29.10
CA VAL A 17 0.76 18.99 -28.58
C VAL A 17 1.94 18.17 -29.09
N GLN A 18 2.29 18.26 -30.37
CA GLN A 18 3.45 17.56 -30.93
C GLN A 18 4.77 18.06 -30.36
N ARG A 19 4.90 19.36 -30.07
CA ARG A 19 6.10 19.90 -29.41
C ARG A 19 6.27 19.42 -27.97
N ILE A 20 5.17 19.29 -27.22
CA ILE A 20 5.21 18.89 -25.80
C ILE A 20 5.28 17.37 -25.64
N LEU A 21 4.45 16.62 -26.36
CA LEU A 21 4.25 15.18 -26.17
C LEU A 21 4.75 14.31 -27.32
N GLY A 22 5.03 14.92 -28.47
CA GLY A 22 5.47 14.22 -29.67
C GLY A 22 6.93 13.74 -29.57
N PRO A 23 7.47 13.20 -30.68
CA PRO A 23 8.85 12.76 -30.74
C PRO A 23 9.82 13.93 -30.53
N GLU A 24 11.05 13.64 -30.12
CA GLU A 24 12.10 14.67 -30.04
C GLU A 24 12.30 15.33 -31.40
N GLN A 25 12.12 14.54 -32.47
CA GLN A 25 12.25 14.96 -33.85
C GLN A 25 11.21 14.26 -34.73
N PRO A 26 10.72 14.90 -35.80
CA PRO A 26 9.80 14.25 -36.73
C PRO A 26 10.48 13.01 -37.33
N LEU A 27 9.80 11.86 -37.22
CA LEU A 27 10.25 10.62 -37.87
C LEU A 27 10.33 10.88 -39.38
N SER A 28 11.43 10.46 -40.01
CA SER A 28 11.57 10.61 -41.46
C SER A 28 10.48 9.78 -42.15
N GLU A 29 9.85 10.31 -43.20
CA GLU A 29 8.76 9.66 -43.93
C GLU A 29 9.16 8.30 -44.55
N ALA A 30 10.44 7.94 -44.52
CA ALA A 30 11.01 6.74 -45.15
C ALA A 30 11.27 5.57 -44.19
N GLU A 31 11.00 5.69 -42.89
CA GLU A 31 11.28 4.62 -41.92
C GLU A 31 10.05 3.73 -41.73
N GLU A 32 10.10 2.50 -42.28
CA GLU A 32 9.06 1.50 -42.04
C GLU A 32 8.86 1.29 -40.53
N PRO A 33 7.60 1.14 -40.05
CA PRO A 33 7.35 0.92 -38.64
C PRO A 33 8.04 -0.38 -38.20
N ILE A 34 9.07 -0.24 -37.36
CA ILE A 34 9.75 -1.38 -36.75
C ILE A 34 8.73 -2.06 -35.84
N LEU A 35 8.15 -3.17 -36.33
CA LEU A 35 7.25 -3.99 -35.54
C LEU A 35 8.00 -4.49 -34.29
N PRO A 36 7.37 -4.46 -33.10
CA PRO A 36 7.92 -5.13 -31.93
C PRO A 36 8.18 -6.59 -32.29
N ARG A 37 9.45 -7.05 -32.15
CA ARG A 37 9.83 -8.42 -32.50
C ARG A 37 8.97 -9.39 -31.68
N SER A 38 8.40 -10.40 -32.34
CA SER A 38 7.62 -11.42 -31.64
C SER A 38 8.53 -12.19 -30.68
N SER A 39 8.05 -12.40 -29.45
CA SER A 39 8.68 -13.25 -28.45
C SER A 39 8.81 -14.72 -28.91
N SER A 40 8.08 -15.12 -29.95
CA SER A 40 8.09 -16.46 -30.56
C SER A 40 9.11 -16.65 -31.68
N SER A 41 9.88 -15.63 -32.05
CA SER A 41 10.92 -15.79 -33.08
C SER A 41 12.28 -16.10 -32.45
N SER A 42 12.57 -17.40 -32.34
CA SER A 42 13.91 -17.97 -32.20
C SER A 42 14.72 -17.81 -33.51
N SER A 43 14.71 -16.60 -34.09
CA SER A 43 15.64 -16.24 -35.16
C SER A 43 16.72 -15.35 -34.57
N VAL A 44 17.87 -15.97 -34.29
CA VAL A 44 19.15 -15.30 -34.12
C VAL A 44 19.55 -14.76 -35.50
N SER A 45 18.93 -13.66 -35.92
CA SER A 45 19.49 -12.78 -36.94
C SER A 45 19.93 -11.49 -36.26
N SER A 46 21.24 -11.41 -36.02
CA SER A 46 21.92 -10.18 -35.67
C SER A 46 21.96 -9.27 -36.89
N THR A 47 20.82 -8.68 -37.24
CA THR A 47 20.83 -7.47 -38.08
C THR A 47 21.33 -6.34 -37.20
N HIS A 48 22.63 -6.07 -37.28
CA HIS A 48 23.21 -4.78 -36.94
C HIS A 48 22.59 -3.75 -37.88
N GLN A 49 21.43 -3.20 -37.52
CA GLN A 49 20.98 -1.96 -38.11
C GLN A 49 21.82 -0.84 -37.50
N SER A 50 22.84 -0.44 -38.27
CA SER A 50 23.58 0.79 -38.08
C SER A 50 22.58 1.96 -38.13
N THR A 51 22.17 2.43 -36.97
CA THR A 51 21.52 3.74 -36.85
C THR A 51 22.53 4.79 -37.27
N GLN A 52 22.22 5.50 -38.37
CA GLN A 52 23.01 6.63 -38.86
C GLN A 52 23.20 7.64 -37.73
N PRO A 53 24.39 8.22 -37.54
CA PRO A 53 24.63 9.21 -36.50
C PRO A 53 23.85 10.47 -36.84
N TYR A 54 22.86 10.77 -36.01
CA TYR A 54 21.98 11.91 -36.20
C TYR A 54 22.60 13.20 -35.61
N GLN A 55 22.60 14.29 -36.39
CA GLN A 55 23.04 15.62 -35.98
C GLN A 55 21.85 16.41 -35.42
N SER A 56 21.73 16.50 -34.10
CA SER A 56 20.77 17.42 -33.48
C SER A 56 21.26 18.87 -33.54
N THR A 57 20.33 19.81 -33.47
CA THR A 57 20.59 21.20 -33.08
C THR A 57 20.96 21.20 -31.60
N ILE A 58 22.19 20.81 -31.39
CA ILE A 58 22.80 20.46 -30.11
C ILE A 58 22.97 21.70 -29.22
N ASN A 59 22.67 21.55 -27.93
CA ASN A 59 23.27 22.39 -26.89
C ASN A 59 24.75 22.00 -26.76
N HIS A 60 25.62 22.59 -27.60
CA HIS A 60 27.02 22.15 -27.79
C HIS A 60 27.87 22.21 -26.52
N SER A 61 27.45 23.00 -25.54
CA SER A 61 28.09 23.12 -24.23
C SER A 61 28.05 21.83 -23.42
N LEU A 62 26.90 21.15 -23.34
CA LEU A 62 26.77 19.89 -22.61
C LEU A 62 27.41 18.73 -23.38
N LEU A 63 27.30 18.72 -24.70
CA LEU A 63 27.94 17.71 -25.55
C LEU A 63 29.46 17.70 -25.44
N ARG A 64 30.08 18.86 -25.17
CA ARG A 64 31.52 19.00 -24.91
C ARG A 64 31.95 18.50 -23.52
N ASN A 65 31.04 18.45 -22.55
CA ASN A 65 31.33 18.14 -21.14
C ASN A 65 31.00 16.69 -20.74
N SER A 66 30.71 15.79 -21.69
CA SER A 66 30.46 14.38 -21.37
C SER A 66 31.74 13.65 -20.98
N LEU A 67 31.66 12.81 -19.94
CA LEU A 67 32.79 12.05 -19.39
C LEU A 67 32.52 10.53 -19.49
N PRO A 68 32.44 9.93 -20.69
CA PRO A 68 32.09 8.51 -20.84
C PRO A 68 33.10 7.57 -20.15
N ARG A 69 34.36 8.00 -20.00
CA ARG A 69 35.40 7.24 -19.28
C ARG A 69 35.14 7.14 -17.77
N ALA A 70 34.37 8.06 -17.19
CA ALA A 70 34.01 8.05 -15.78
C ALA A 70 32.78 7.17 -15.46
N LEU A 71 32.12 6.61 -16.48
CA LEU A 71 30.89 5.83 -16.32
C LEU A 71 31.04 4.64 -15.36
N HIS A 72 31.99 3.74 -15.61
CA HIS A 72 32.17 2.56 -14.75
C HIS A 72 32.66 2.91 -13.33
N PRO A 73 33.68 3.80 -13.16
CA PRO A 73 34.05 4.28 -11.83
C PRO A 73 32.87 4.88 -11.05
N PHE A 74 32.04 5.70 -11.71
CA PHE A 74 30.85 6.29 -11.10
C PHE A 74 29.85 5.23 -10.66
N LEU A 75 29.54 4.25 -11.51
CA LEU A 75 28.62 3.16 -11.17
C LEU A 75 29.15 2.33 -9.98
N CYS A 76 30.46 2.06 -9.93
CA CYS A 76 31.08 1.38 -8.79
C CYS A 76 30.96 2.19 -7.49
N ILE A 77 31.26 3.49 -7.53
CA ILE A 77 31.14 4.37 -6.36
C ILE A 77 29.67 4.44 -5.91
N TRP A 78 28.74 4.62 -6.84
CA TRP A 78 27.31 4.67 -6.53
C TRP A 78 26.84 3.37 -5.87
N ALA A 79 27.20 2.20 -6.42
CA ALA A 79 26.86 0.92 -5.82
C ALA A 79 27.45 0.75 -4.41
N VAL A 80 28.71 1.14 -4.18
CA VAL A 80 29.35 1.09 -2.86
C VAL A 80 28.64 1.99 -1.85
N VAL A 81 28.31 3.23 -2.23
CA VAL A 81 27.57 4.15 -1.36
C VAL A 81 26.17 3.63 -1.07
N PHE A 82 25.47 3.07 -2.06
CA PHE A 82 24.15 2.48 -1.88
C PHE A 82 24.18 1.28 -0.91
N ILE A 83 25.16 0.38 -1.06
CA ILE A 83 25.38 -0.74 -0.12
C ILE A 83 25.69 -0.21 1.29
N TRP A 84 26.48 0.85 1.39
CA TRP A 84 26.76 1.49 2.68
C TRP A 84 25.49 2.08 3.31
N LEU A 85 24.61 2.72 2.54
CA LEU A 85 23.33 3.24 3.03
C LEU A 85 22.37 2.13 3.47
N ILE A 86 22.31 1.00 2.74
CA ILE A 86 21.57 -0.20 3.18
C ILE A 86 22.11 -0.68 4.53
N ARG A 87 23.44 -0.72 4.68
CA ARG A 87 24.06 -1.07 5.96
C ARG A 87 23.68 -0.09 7.07
N GLN A 88 23.62 1.21 6.79
CA GLN A 88 23.19 2.19 7.78
C GLN A 88 21.71 2.04 8.15
N GLN A 89 20.85 1.71 7.19
CA GLN A 89 19.41 1.52 7.42
C GLN A 89 19.13 0.30 8.31
N TYR A 90 19.85 -0.82 8.13
CA TYR A 90 19.48 -2.10 8.76
C TYR A 90 20.49 -2.69 9.75
N TYR A 91 21.76 -2.29 9.66
CA TYR A 91 22.87 -2.95 10.36
C TYR A 91 23.79 -1.98 11.10
N SER A 92 23.36 -0.75 11.33
CA SER A 92 24.09 0.20 12.16
C SER A 92 23.95 -0.18 13.64
N ALA A 93 25.03 0.05 14.40
CA ALA A 93 25.05 -0.19 15.84
C ALA A 93 24.78 1.12 16.60
N PRO A 94 23.97 1.12 17.68
CA PRO A 94 23.22 -0.02 18.21
C PRO A 94 22.06 -0.45 17.29
N THR A 95 21.89 -1.76 17.11
CA THR A 95 20.77 -2.30 16.34
C THR A 95 19.51 -2.20 17.18
N HIS A 96 18.61 -1.28 16.81
CA HIS A 96 17.28 -1.16 17.39
C HIS A 96 16.29 -2.05 16.64
N ASP A 97 15.28 -2.55 17.35
CA ASP A 97 14.25 -3.39 16.75
C ASP A 97 13.39 -2.54 15.82
N LEU A 98 13.55 -2.72 14.52
CA LEU A 98 12.74 -2.06 13.50
C LEU A 98 11.36 -2.71 13.46
N ILE A 99 10.32 -1.91 13.65
CA ILE A 99 8.93 -2.37 13.68
C ILE A 99 8.12 -1.82 12.50
N SER A 100 7.06 -2.53 12.11
CA SER A 100 6.11 -2.06 11.11
C SER A 100 5.26 -0.91 11.67
N CYS A 101 4.62 -0.14 10.78
CA CYS A 101 3.74 0.95 11.18
C CYS A 101 2.45 0.50 11.88
N THR A 102 2.08 -0.77 11.75
CA THR A 102 0.91 -1.38 12.39
C THR A 102 1.25 -2.20 13.63
N ALA A 103 2.52 -2.20 14.06
CA ALA A 103 2.93 -2.92 15.25
C ALA A 103 2.32 -2.31 16.52
N SER A 104 1.69 -3.15 17.32
CA SER A 104 1.13 -2.86 18.64
C SER A 104 1.69 -3.88 19.65
N PRO A 105 1.75 -3.54 20.96
CA PRO A 105 2.05 -4.55 21.98
C PRO A 105 1.10 -5.75 21.95
N TRP A 106 -0.19 -5.49 21.73
CA TRP A 106 -1.23 -6.50 21.56
C TRP A 106 -1.77 -6.41 20.14
N ASP A 107 -1.55 -7.45 19.34
CA ASP A 107 -2.29 -7.63 18.08
C ASP A 107 -3.61 -8.36 18.39
N ASP A 108 -4.49 -7.65 19.11
CA ASP A 108 -5.73 -8.18 19.69
C ASP A 108 -6.85 -8.25 18.64
N TRP A 109 -6.54 -8.70 17.43
CA TRP A 109 -7.54 -8.86 16.39
C TRP A 109 -7.39 -10.20 15.64
N PRO A 110 -8.43 -11.05 15.57
CA PRO A 110 -9.79 -10.90 16.15
C PRO A 110 -9.80 -10.62 17.66
N PRO A 111 -10.86 -9.99 18.21
CA PRO A 111 -10.85 -9.38 19.56
C PRO A 111 -10.79 -10.36 20.74
N ASP A 112 -10.64 -11.65 20.47
CA ASP A 112 -10.40 -12.71 21.43
C ASP A 112 -9.05 -13.43 21.22
N ASN A 113 -8.19 -12.91 20.33
CA ASN A 113 -6.87 -13.46 20.06
C ASN A 113 -6.00 -13.48 21.34
N CYS A 114 -6.09 -12.42 22.14
CA CYS A 114 -5.41 -12.34 23.43
C CYS A 114 -6.02 -13.22 24.54
N GLY A 115 -7.11 -13.92 24.25
CA GLY A 115 -7.77 -14.85 25.17
C GLY A 115 -8.47 -14.16 26.34
N ILE A 116 -8.98 -14.98 27.27
CA ILE A 116 -9.71 -14.49 28.45
C ILE A 116 -8.84 -13.51 29.25
N ASN A 117 -9.38 -12.32 29.52
CA ASN A 117 -8.71 -11.21 30.21
C ASN A 117 -7.37 -10.75 29.59
N GLY A 118 -7.06 -11.16 28.35
CA GLY A 118 -5.82 -10.82 27.67
C GLY A 118 -4.61 -11.65 28.12
N GLU A 119 -4.83 -12.78 28.81
CA GLU A 119 -3.77 -13.61 29.39
C GLU A 119 -2.75 -14.12 28.38
N ARG A 120 -3.12 -14.30 27.10
CA ARG A 120 -2.20 -14.79 26.06
C ARG A 120 -1.23 -13.72 25.55
N CYS A 121 -1.57 -12.45 25.67
CA CYS A 121 -0.75 -11.33 25.17
C CYS A 121 0.12 -10.68 26.27
N VAL A 122 0.18 -11.26 27.47
CA VAL A 122 0.98 -10.74 28.60
C VAL A 122 2.47 -10.76 28.26
N ASP A 123 2.95 -11.86 27.68
CA ASP A 123 4.36 -12.00 27.32
C ASP A 123 4.74 -11.01 26.20
N ASP A 124 3.87 -10.78 25.23
CA ASP A 124 4.10 -9.80 24.16
C ASP A 124 4.29 -8.39 24.71
N LEU A 125 3.39 -7.95 25.60
CA LEU A 125 3.48 -6.64 26.24
C LEU A 125 4.71 -6.51 27.15
N THR A 126 4.97 -7.49 28.00
CA THR A 126 6.08 -7.43 28.97
C THR A 126 7.44 -7.61 28.30
N SER A 127 7.54 -8.32 27.17
CA SER A 127 8.76 -8.46 26.39
C SER A 127 9.24 -7.11 25.82
N LEU A 128 8.35 -6.13 25.67
CA LEU A 128 8.67 -4.78 25.21
C LEU A 128 9.18 -3.86 26.32
N ALA A 129 9.19 -4.30 27.58
CA ALA A 129 9.61 -3.48 28.70
C ALA A 129 11.05 -2.98 28.52
N ASN A 130 11.21 -1.65 28.46
CA ASN A 130 12.49 -0.96 28.24
C ASN A 130 13.18 -1.30 26.91
N ARG A 131 12.48 -1.91 25.94
CA ARG A 131 13.01 -2.07 24.59
C ARG A 131 12.89 -0.77 23.82
N THR A 132 13.94 -0.47 23.05
CA THR A 132 13.96 0.67 22.14
C THR A 132 13.63 0.19 20.75
N LEU A 133 12.48 0.62 20.25
CA LEU A 133 11.94 0.27 18.95
C LEU A 133 12.20 1.43 17.98
N ARG A 134 12.46 1.10 16.72
CA ARG A 134 12.65 2.06 15.64
C ARG A 134 11.45 2.05 14.71
N CYS A 135 10.88 3.23 14.51
CA CYS A 135 9.78 3.50 13.60
C CYS A 135 10.28 4.18 12.33
N MET A 136 9.73 3.77 11.19
CA MET A 136 10.03 4.39 9.90
C MET A 136 9.20 5.65 9.65
N SER A 137 9.54 6.34 8.57
CA SER A 137 8.71 7.43 8.07
C SER A 137 7.40 6.88 7.49
N GLY A 138 6.41 7.75 7.31
CA GLY A 138 5.16 7.37 6.63
C GLY A 138 4.13 6.65 7.51
N CYS A 139 4.46 6.23 8.73
CA CYS A 139 3.49 5.56 9.63
C CYS A 139 2.26 6.41 10.00
N LYS A 140 2.33 7.72 9.81
CA LYS A 140 1.17 8.62 9.93
C LYS A 140 0.11 8.34 8.86
N ASP A 141 0.52 7.93 7.67
CA ASP A 141 -0.35 7.75 6.50
C ASP A 141 -0.86 6.29 6.40
N THR A 142 -0.30 5.35 7.18
CA THR A 142 -0.80 3.97 7.31
C THR A 142 -2.21 3.96 7.89
N ARG A 143 -3.15 3.30 7.21
CA ARG A 143 -4.56 3.24 7.63
C ARG A 143 -4.95 1.81 7.98
N LEU A 144 -5.86 1.68 8.94
CA LEU A 144 -6.49 0.43 9.27
C LEU A 144 -7.26 -0.11 8.05
N GLY A 145 -6.96 -1.35 7.67
CA GLY A 145 -7.51 -1.98 6.46
C GLY A 145 -8.97 -2.39 6.62
N ASN A 146 -9.28 -3.07 7.72
CA ASN A 146 -10.61 -3.53 8.11
C ASN A 146 -11.06 -2.83 9.39
N GLU A 147 -12.34 -2.51 9.45
CA GLU A 147 -12.89 -1.76 10.58
C GLU A 147 -12.81 -2.50 11.91
N ARG A 148 -12.68 -1.73 12.99
CA ARG A 148 -12.60 -2.22 14.35
C ARG A 148 -13.58 -1.46 15.24
N TRP A 149 -14.07 -2.14 16.26
CA TRP A 149 -14.88 -1.54 17.33
C TRP A 149 -14.00 -1.23 18.53
N ILE A 150 -14.17 -0.03 19.09
CA ILE A 150 -13.57 0.41 20.34
C ILE A 150 -14.72 0.86 21.23
N GLY A 151 -15.17 -0.02 22.13
CA GLY A 151 -16.46 0.13 22.80
C GLY A 151 -17.59 0.21 21.77
N ASP A 152 -18.25 1.38 21.69
CA ASP A 152 -19.30 1.72 20.74
C ASP A 152 -18.81 2.59 19.56
N GLU A 153 -17.53 2.93 19.50
CA GLU A 153 -16.94 3.70 18.41
C GLU A 153 -16.46 2.76 17.29
N ARG A 154 -16.97 2.99 16.07
CA ARG A 154 -16.52 2.29 14.86
C ARG A 154 -15.35 3.03 14.22
N VAL A 155 -14.17 2.43 14.26
CA VAL A 155 -12.93 3.00 13.72
C VAL A 155 -12.56 2.30 12.42
N ASN A 156 -12.44 3.06 11.33
CA ASN A 156 -12.13 2.54 9.99
C ASN A 156 -11.31 3.57 9.20
N GLY A 157 -10.32 3.11 8.43
CA GLY A 157 -9.58 3.97 7.51
C GLY A 157 -8.69 5.02 8.17
N VAL A 158 -8.39 4.86 9.47
CA VAL A 158 -7.50 5.71 10.28
C VAL A 158 -6.44 4.85 10.98
N PRO A 159 -5.32 5.41 11.46
CA PRO A 159 -4.37 4.68 12.29
C PRO A 159 -5.03 4.28 13.61
N LEU A 160 -4.80 3.05 14.08
CA LEU A 160 -5.43 2.56 15.31
C LEU A 160 -4.75 3.15 16.55
N LEU A 161 -5.47 4.03 17.26
CA LEU A 161 -4.99 4.74 18.44
C LEU A 161 -6.14 4.87 19.45
N ILE A 162 -5.87 4.51 20.71
CA ILE A 162 -6.82 4.61 21.81
C ILE A 162 -6.10 5.27 23.00
N GLY A 163 -6.59 6.42 23.45
CA GLY A 163 -6.01 7.20 24.54
C GLY A 163 -4.96 8.24 24.12
N GLY A 164 -3.98 8.49 25.01
CA GLY A 164 -2.88 9.43 24.77
C GLY A 164 -3.16 10.90 25.13
N GLY A 165 -4.38 11.24 25.53
CA GLY A 165 -4.78 12.60 25.92
C GLY A 165 -4.56 12.96 27.38
N ASP A 166 -4.21 11.99 28.22
CA ASP A 166 -3.82 12.22 29.62
C ASP A 166 -2.39 12.81 29.73
N MET A 167 -2.02 13.26 30.93
CA MET A 167 -0.72 13.90 31.17
C MET A 167 0.48 12.98 30.87
N ASN A 168 0.30 11.66 30.97
CA ASN A 168 1.38 10.69 30.73
C ASN A 168 1.37 10.12 29.32
N HIS A 169 0.43 10.53 28.45
CA HIS A 169 0.22 9.97 27.11
C HIS A 169 0.12 8.42 27.15
N THR A 170 -0.82 7.93 27.94
CA THR A 170 -1.12 6.52 28.16
C THR A 170 -2.00 5.98 27.03
N TYR A 171 -1.51 4.97 26.33
CA TYR A 171 -2.19 4.31 25.23
C TYR A 171 -2.62 2.90 25.61
N ARG A 172 -3.74 2.45 25.05
CA ARG A 172 -4.20 1.05 25.18
C ARG A 172 -3.26 0.12 24.41
N ALA A 173 -3.02 -1.09 24.89
CA ALA A 173 -2.00 -2.00 24.35
C ALA A 173 -2.21 -2.43 22.89
N ASP A 174 -3.39 -2.25 22.32
CA ASP A 174 -3.72 -2.49 20.91
C ASP A 174 -3.51 -1.26 20.01
N SER A 175 -3.06 -0.13 20.56
CA SER A 175 -2.68 1.06 19.78
C SER A 175 -1.36 0.85 19.03
N TRP A 176 -1.28 1.37 17.80
CA TRP A 176 -0.06 1.30 16.99
C TRP A 176 1.05 2.20 17.54
N ILE A 177 2.20 1.60 17.85
CA ILE A 177 3.31 2.25 18.58
C ILE A 177 3.85 3.47 17.82
N CYS A 178 4.09 3.33 16.51
CA CYS A 178 4.67 4.41 15.71
C CYS A 178 3.69 5.57 15.51
N ALA A 179 2.40 5.30 15.37
CA ALA A 179 1.38 6.34 15.30
C ALA A 179 1.25 7.07 16.66
N ALA A 180 1.28 6.34 17.77
CA ALA A 180 1.24 6.90 19.12
C ALA A 180 2.47 7.78 19.40
N ALA A 181 3.66 7.35 18.95
CA ALA A 181 4.90 8.11 19.05
C ALA A 181 4.85 9.43 18.26
N ILE A 182 4.21 9.45 17.09
CA ILE A 182 4.01 10.66 16.29
C ILE A 182 2.98 11.58 16.96
N GLN A 183 1.85 11.03 17.43
CA GLN A 183 0.79 11.82 18.09
C GLN A 183 1.32 12.51 19.36
N SER A 184 2.13 11.81 20.16
CA SER A 184 2.80 12.33 21.36
C SER A 184 4.04 13.21 21.07
N ASN A 185 4.31 13.54 19.80
CA ASN A 185 5.44 14.38 19.38
C ASN A 185 6.82 13.84 19.81
N LEU A 186 6.95 12.53 19.95
CA LEU A 186 8.23 11.92 20.27
C LEU A 186 9.08 11.74 19.01
N ILE A 187 8.47 11.40 17.88
CA ILE A 187 9.18 11.16 16.62
C ILE A 187 8.58 11.96 15.45
N SER A 188 9.37 12.12 14.39
CA SER A 188 8.93 12.80 13.17
C SER A 188 8.10 11.87 12.29
N SER A 189 6.97 12.37 11.75
CA SER A 189 6.20 11.63 10.75
C SER A 189 6.95 11.41 9.42
N SER A 190 7.95 12.24 9.12
CA SER A 190 8.69 12.21 7.84
C SER A 190 10.07 11.56 7.94
N LEU A 191 10.66 11.49 9.13
CA LEU A 191 11.98 10.88 9.34
C LEU A 191 11.93 9.65 10.25
N GLY A 192 10.77 9.31 10.80
CA GLY A 192 10.66 8.28 11.81
C GLY A 192 11.42 8.66 13.09
N GLY A 193 11.83 7.65 13.85
CA GLY A 193 12.62 7.82 15.07
C GLY A 193 12.63 6.58 15.95
N CYS A 194 13.29 6.68 17.10
CA CYS A 194 13.29 5.62 18.10
C CYS A 194 12.48 6.01 19.33
N VAL A 195 11.75 5.04 19.88
CA VAL A 195 11.00 5.18 21.13
C VAL A 195 11.25 4.00 22.03
N THR A 196 11.26 4.24 23.34
CA THR A 196 11.22 3.17 24.33
C THR A 196 9.78 2.96 24.78
N VAL A 197 9.34 1.70 24.74
CA VAL A 197 8.02 1.31 25.26
C VAL A 197 8.12 1.07 26.76
N ARG A 198 7.18 1.65 27.50
CA ARG A 198 7.03 1.46 28.95
C ARG A 198 5.64 0.88 29.22
N PRO A 199 5.52 -0.46 29.24
CA PRO A 199 4.29 -1.12 29.63
C PRO A 199 3.87 -0.73 31.04
N LEU A 200 2.58 -0.54 31.26
CA LEU A 200 2.01 -0.51 32.60
C LEU A 200 1.95 -1.96 33.14
N PRO A 201 1.99 -2.16 34.47
CA PRO A 201 1.90 -3.49 35.04
C PRO A 201 0.60 -4.18 34.63
N TYR A 202 0.67 -5.41 34.11
CA TYR A 202 -0.50 -6.26 33.92
C TYR A 202 -0.81 -7.02 35.23
N PRO A 203 -2.08 -7.19 35.63
CA PRO A 203 -3.30 -6.61 35.06
C PRO A 203 -3.70 -5.31 35.79
N ALA A 204 -2.76 -4.45 36.17
CA ALA A 204 -3.13 -3.15 36.77
C ALA A 204 -3.72 -2.20 35.71
N GLY A 205 -3.25 -2.30 34.46
CA GLY A 205 -3.86 -1.66 33.30
C GLY A 205 -4.05 -0.14 33.44
N HIS A 206 -5.05 0.37 32.73
CA HIS A 206 -5.50 1.76 32.85
C HIS A 206 -7.00 1.87 32.56
N SER A 207 -7.63 2.92 33.06
CA SER A 207 -9.02 3.28 32.77
C SER A 207 -9.03 4.74 32.30
N ASP A 208 -10.11 5.17 31.65
CA ASP A 208 -10.24 6.55 31.17
C ASP A 208 -9.15 6.94 30.16
N PHE A 209 -9.03 6.18 29.08
CA PHE A 209 -8.18 6.53 27.95
C PHE A 209 -8.76 7.75 27.23
N ILE A 210 -8.21 8.93 27.52
CA ILE A 210 -8.68 10.21 26.98
C ILE A 210 -8.23 10.35 25.51
N SER A 211 -9.18 10.65 24.62
CA SER A 211 -8.89 10.97 23.22
C SER A 211 -8.06 12.25 23.08
N SER A 212 -7.18 12.30 22.07
CA SER A 212 -6.48 13.52 21.71
C SER A 212 -6.33 13.66 20.19
N THR A 213 -6.16 14.90 19.72
CA THR A 213 -5.81 15.19 18.33
C THR A 213 -4.51 15.98 18.29
N SER A 214 -3.48 15.40 17.68
CA SER A 214 -2.15 15.98 17.64
C SER A 214 -1.38 15.46 16.42
N HIS A 215 -0.58 16.32 15.79
CA HIS A 215 0.21 15.99 14.60
C HIS A 215 -0.59 15.38 13.42
N GLY A 216 -1.90 15.68 13.36
CA GLY A 216 -2.81 15.15 12.34
C GLY A 216 -3.20 13.69 12.56
N LEU A 217 -3.10 13.20 13.79
CA LEU A 217 -3.59 11.92 14.28
C LEU A 217 -4.62 12.16 15.36
N THR A 218 -5.71 11.40 15.33
CA THR A 218 -6.78 11.43 16.33
C THR A 218 -6.93 10.03 16.91
N SER A 219 -6.98 9.94 18.24
CA SER A 219 -7.23 8.68 18.95
C SER A 219 -8.69 8.57 19.39
N ALA A 220 -9.19 7.34 19.49
CA ALA A 220 -10.47 7.04 20.12
C ALA A 220 -10.35 7.20 21.65
N ALA A 221 -11.48 7.52 22.28
CA ALA A 221 -11.59 7.49 23.74
C ALA A 221 -12.06 6.11 24.20
N PHE A 222 -11.62 5.67 25.38
CA PHE A 222 -12.14 4.44 25.99
C PHE A 222 -12.24 4.60 27.50
N PRO A 223 -13.44 4.83 28.06
CA PRO A 223 -13.61 5.16 29.47
C PRO A 223 -13.37 3.96 30.40
N GLN A 224 -13.58 2.74 29.91
CA GLN A 224 -13.52 1.53 30.71
C GLN A 224 -12.10 1.08 31.00
N TYR A 225 -11.98 0.27 32.06
CA TYR A 225 -10.73 -0.38 32.41
C TYR A 225 -10.29 -1.34 31.30
N PHE A 226 -9.01 -1.28 30.92
CA PHE A 226 -8.37 -2.24 30.03
C PHE A 226 -7.04 -2.72 30.63
N PRO A 227 -6.77 -4.05 30.64
CA PRO A 227 -5.64 -4.62 31.38
C PRO A 227 -4.27 -4.34 30.76
N GLY A 228 -4.20 -4.11 29.44
CA GLY A 228 -2.96 -3.79 28.73
C GLY A 228 -2.84 -2.29 28.40
N ALA A 229 -1.79 -1.63 28.87
CA ALA A 229 -1.52 -0.24 28.53
C ALA A 229 -0.02 0.04 28.45
N PHE A 230 0.37 1.10 27.76
CA PHE A 230 1.76 1.54 27.68
C PHE A 230 1.89 3.06 27.56
N THR A 231 3.07 3.54 27.93
CA THR A 231 3.53 4.90 27.64
C THR A 231 4.80 4.84 26.80
N LEU A 232 5.15 5.95 26.17
CA LEU A 232 6.34 6.05 25.31
C LEU A 232 7.28 7.12 25.83
N SER A 233 8.58 6.91 25.62
CA SER A 233 9.59 7.95 25.86
C SER A 233 10.53 8.06 24.66
N HIS A 234 10.85 9.30 24.27
CA HIS A 234 11.78 9.55 23.17
C HIS A 234 13.22 9.20 23.55
N VAL A 235 13.98 8.74 22.55
CA VAL A 235 15.38 8.38 22.70
C VAL A 235 16.21 9.04 21.59
N PHE A 236 17.14 9.91 21.99
CA PHE A 236 18.09 10.57 21.08
C PHE A 236 19.31 9.67 20.84
N LEU A 237 19.17 8.65 19.99
CA LEU A 237 20.27 7.77 19.59
C LEU A 237 20.64 7.92 18.11
N SER A 238 21.89 7.61 17.80
CA SER A 238 22.36 7.49 16.42
C SER A 238 21.69 6.30 15.72
N GLY A 239 21.32 6.46 14.44
CA GLY A 239 20.74 5.37 13.64
C GLY A 239 19.22 5.22 13.75
N CYS A 240 18.52 6.20 14.35
CA CYS A 240 17.07 6.17 14.51
C CYS A 240 16.28 6.70 13.31
N TRP A 241 16.91 7.48 12.43
CA TRP A 241 16.23 8.07 11.26
C TRP A 241 16.01 7.04 10.19
N ASP A 242 14.83 7.08 9.59
CA ASP A 242 14.57 6.40 8.33
C ASP A 242 15.33 7.09 7.19
N LEU A 243 16.14 6.31 6.46
CA LEU A 243 16.94 6.80 5.35
C LEU A 243 16.18 6.86 4.03
N HIS A 244 14.91 6.44 3.96
CA HIS A 244 14.12 6.37 2.73
C HIS A 244 14.25 7.62 1.84
N PHE A 245 13.85 8.81 2.33
CA PHE A 245 13.92 10.04 1.53
C PHE A 245 15.35 10.48 1.20
N ILE A 246 16.31 10.17 2.07
CA ILE A 246 17.73 10.49 1.86
C ILE A 246 18.28 9.65 0.70
N VAL A 247 18.00 8.35 0.71
CA VAL A 247 18.43 7.38 -0.31
C VAL A 247 17.73 7.66 -1.63
N MET A 248 16.42 7.96 -1.61
CA MET A 248 15.66 8.40 -2.78
C MET A 248 16.32 9.63 -3.42
N GLY A 249 16.58 10.68 -2.62
CA GLY A 249 17.23 11.91 -3.11
C GLY A 249 18.63 11.66 -3.69
N PHE A 250 19.44 10.86 -2.99
CA PHE A 250 20.76 10.45 -3.46
C PHE A 250 20.70 9.71 -4.80
N ASN A 251 19.83 8.70 -4.91
CA ASN A 251 19.65 7.91 -6.12
C ASN A 251 19.09 8.75 -7.28
N ALA A 252 18.21 9.71 -7.00
CA ALA A 252 17.69 10.65 -8.00
C ALA A 252 18.80 11.56 -8.55
N VAL A 253 19.66 12.08 -7.69
CA VAL A 253 20.83 12.89 -8.10
C VAL A 253 21.82 12.05 -8.89
N CYS A 254 22.13 10.83 -8.45
CA CYS A 254 23.03 9.94 -9.18
C CYS A 254 22.48 9.56 -10.57
N LEU A 255 21.19 9.29 -10.68
CA LEU A 255 20.53 9.01 -11.96
C LEU A 255 20.55 10.24 -12.88
N LEU A 256 20.33 11.44 -12.33
CA LEU A 256 20.43 12.70 -13.06
C LEU A 256 21.86 12.91 -13.61
N VAL A 257 22.88 12.69 -12.78
CA VAL A 257 24.30 12.80 -13.19
C VAL A 257 24.63 11.78 -14.28
N LEU A 258 24.17 10.54 -14.13
CA LEU A 258 24.36 9.47 -15.10
C LEU A 258 23.82 9.87 -16.49
N ILE A 259 22.60 10.40 -16.54
CA ILE A 259 21.93 10.77 -17.80
C ILE A 259 22.57 12.02 -18.42
N LEU A 260 22.79 13.07 -17.64
CA LEU A 260 23.26 14.36 -18.16
C LEU A 260 24.73 14.32 -18.61
N PHE A 261 25.60 13.68 -17.84
CA PHE A 261 27.06 13.81 -18.01
C PHE A 261 27.75 12.53 -18.48
N LEU A 262 27.24 11.35 -18.13
CA LEU A 262 27.91 10.08 -18.42
C LEU A 262 27.34 9.34 -19.64
N ARG A 263 26.08 9.62 -20.01
CA ARG A 263 25.41 9.15 -21.24
C ARG A 263 25.61 7.65 -21.52
N PRO A 264 25.15 6.78 -20.60
CA PRO A 264 25.26 5.34 -20.80
C PRO A 264 24.54 4.92 -22.11
N PRO A 265 24.93 3.77 -22.69
CA PRO A 265 24.10 3.09 -23.68
C PRO A 265 22.67 2.87 -23.14
N SER A 266 21.65 2.96 -23.98
CA SER A 266 20.23 2.86 -23.57
C SER A 266 19.89 1.55 -22.84
N SER A 267 20.54 0.45 -23.22
CA SER A 267 20.40 -0.85 -22.53
C SER A 267 20.95 -0.81 -21.11
N LEU A 268 22.08 -0.14 -20.89
CA LEU A 268 22.66 0.03 -19.56
C LEU A 268 21.80 0.97 -18.71
N LEU A 269 21.28 2.06 -19.27
CA LEU A 269 20.34 2.94 -18.56
C LEU A 269 19.12 2.15 -18.10
N PHE A 270 18.51 1.35 -18.98
CA PHE A 270 17.38 0.50 -18.62
C PHE A 270 17.73 -0.49 -17.50
N ALA A 271 18.89 -1.16 -17.60
CA ALA A 271 19.34 -2.08 -16.56
C ALA A 271 19.51 -1.38 -15.20
N VAL A 272 20.06 -0.14 -15.20
CA VAL A 272 20.14 0.69 -13.99
C VAL A 272 18.76 1.00 -13.43
N LEU A 273 17.81 1.47 -14.25
CA LEU A 273 16.43 1.75 -13.81
C LEU A 273 15.75 0.51 -13.23
N LEU A 274 15.91 -0.64 -13.88
CA LEU A 274 15.31 -1.90 -13.44
C LEU A 274 15.84 -2.34 -12.08
N VAL A 275 17.16 -2.41 -11.95
CA VAL A 275 17.83 -2.91 -10.74
C VAL A 275 17.69 -1.89 -9.60
N LEU A 276 17.94 -0.62 -9.88
CA LEU A 276 17.81 0.45 -8.88
C LEU A 276 16.38 0.50 -8.33
N GLY A 277 15.37 0.46 -9.21
CA GLY A 277 13.97 0.56 -8.81
C GLY A 277 13.56 -0.60 -7.94
N TYR A 278 13.94 -1.83 -8.33
CA TYR A 278 13.66 -3.03 -7.53
C TYR A 278 14.20 -2.90 -6.11
N PHE A 279 15.51 -2.59 -5.96
CA PHE A 279 16.13 -2.45 -4.64
C PHE A 279 15.64 -1.22 -3.87
N GLN A 280 15.37 -0.09 -4.53
CA GLN A 280 14.85 1.13 -3.90
C GLN A 280 13.48 0.86 -3.24
N ILE A 281 12.61 0.11 -3.90
CA ILE A 281 11.27 -0.19 -3.41
C ILE A 281 11.36 -1.10 -2.20
N ILE A 282 11.92 -2.29 -2.37
CA ILE A 282 11.87 -3.36 -1.37
C ILE A 282 12.81 -3.15 -0.18
N LEU A 283 13.79 -2.22 -0.28
CA LEU A 283 14.70 -1.89 0.81
C LEU A 283 14.48 -0.51 1.41
N PHE A 284 13.63 0.35 0.84
CA PHE A 284 13.44 1.70 1.39
C PHE A 284 12.02 2.22 1.26
N SER A 285 11.37 2.04 0.11
CA SER A 285 10.14 2.80 -0.20
C SER A 285 8.86 2.10 0.25
N ASP A 286 8.79 0.77 0.06
CA ASP A 286 7.65 -0.06 0.50
C ASP A 286 8.19 -1.44 0.84
N VAL A 287 8.84 -1.52 2.00
CA VAL A 287 9.56 -2.71 2.45
C VAL A 287 8.54 -3.75 2.95
N PRO A 288 8.51 -4.97 2.40
CA PRO A 288 7.48 -5.95 2.74
C PRO A 288 7.68 -6.59 4.13
N ASN A 289 8.92 -6.67 4.62
CA ASN A 289 9.25 -7.30 5.91
C ASN A 289 10.31 -6.49 6.66
N PHE A 290 10.16 -6.40 7.98
CA PHE A 290 11.08 -5.68 8.87
C PHE A 290 11.76 -6.65 9.84
N PRO A 291 13.10 -6.84 9.76
CA PRO A 291 14.03 -6.37 8.72
C PRO A 291 13.81 -7.09 7.36
N PRO A 292 14.41 -6.60 6.25
CA PRO A 292 14.25 -7.20 4.94
C PRO A 292 14.69 -8.67 4.89
N ASP A 293 13.85 -9.53 4.33
CA ASP A 293 14.17 -10.92 4.04
C ASP A 293 14.99 -11.03 2.75
N TRP A 294 16.29 -11.28 2.89
CA TRP A 294 17.21 -11.44 1.77
C TRP A 294 16.90 -12.66 0.90
N GLN A 295 16.30 -13.71 1.46
CA GLN A 295 15.97 -14.91 0.71
C GLN A 295 14.86 -14.61 -0.30
N SER A 296 13.73 -14.07 0.18
CA SER A 296 12.64 -13.62 -0.70
C SER A 296 13.09 -12.56 -1.70
N LEU A 297 13.93 -11.62 -1.26
CA LEU A 297 14.48 -10.56 -2.12
C LEU A 297 15.26 -11.12 -3.31
N PHE A 298 16.28 -11.96 -3.06
CA PHE A 298 17.09 -12.48 -4.16
C PHE A 298 16.36 -13.56 -4.98
N GLY A 299 15.40 -14.26 -4.36
CA GLY A 299 14.47 -15.15 -5.06
C GLY A 299 13.61 -14.41 -6.09
N GLY A 300 13.14 -13.20 -5.75
CA GLY A 300 12.34 -12.36 -6.64
C GLY A 300 13.12 -11.71 -7.79
N LEU A 301 14.42 -11.45 -7.59
CA LEU A 301 15.27 -10.73 -8.55
C LEU A 301 15.37 -11.42 -9.93
N ILE A 302 15.48 -12.75 -9.99
CA ILE A 302 15.62 -13.46 -11.27
C ILE A 302 14.38 -13.28 -12.16
N PRO A 303 13.14 -13.55 -11.68
CA PRO A 303 11.92 -13.24 -12.40
C PRO A 303 11.81 -11.77 -12.84
N VAL A 304 12.25 -10.83 -11.99
CA VAL A 304 12.30 -9.40 -12.30
C VAL A 304 13.22 -9.14 -13.49
N LEU A 305 14.43 -9.72 -13.51
CA LEU A 305 15.38 -9.53 -14.60
C LEU A 305 14.88 -10.12 -15.93
N ILE A 306 14.25 -11.30 -15.89
CA ILE A 306 13.69 -11.94 -17.10
C ILE A 306 12.52 -11.12 -17.65
N THR A 307 11.59 -10.70 -16.78
CA THR A 307 10.45 -9.86 -17.18
C THR A 307 10.91 -8.48 -17.62
N GLY A 308 11.92 -7.92 -16.95
CA GLY A 308 12.57 -6.68 -17.35
C GLY A 308 13.19 -6.77 -18.75
N TYR A 309 13.83 -7.89 -19.10
CA TYR A 309 14.29 -8.11 -20.48
C TYR A 309 13.13 -8.14 -21.49
N TRP A 310 11.98 -8.73 -21.13
CA TRP A 310 10.77 -8.65 -21.95
C TRP A 310 10.29 -7.19 -22.10
N ILE A 311 10.18 -6.43 -21.01
CA ILE A 311 9.82 -5.00 -21.01
C ILE A 311 10.75 -4.19 -21.92
N TRP A 312 12.06 -4.42 -21.82
CA TRP A 312 13.06 -3.81 -22.69
C TRP A 312 12.76 -4.05 -24.16
N LYS A 313 12.51 -5.31 -24.53
CA LYS A 313 12.21 -5.70 -25.91
C LYS A 313 10.88 -5.15 -26.41
N GLN A 314 9.87 -5.01 -25.55
CA GLN A 314 8.54 -4.54 -25.98
C GLN A 314 8.46 -3.03 -26.14
N ALA A 315 9.15 -2.24 -25.30
CA ALA A 315 8.98 -0.78 -25.29
C ALA A 315 10.30 -0.01 -25.26
N PHE A 316 11.12 -0.21 -24.24
CA PHE A 316 12.25 0.69 -23.96
C PHE A 316 13.34 0.66 -25.04
N SER A 317 13.54 -0.49 -25.71
CA SER A 317 14.49 -0.62 -26.82
C SER A 317 14.11 0.20 -28.05
N THR A 318 12.83 0.54 -28.21
CA THR A 318 12.37 1.48 -29.24
C THR A 318 12.47 2.90 -28.74
N THR A 319 12.00 3.19 -27.52
CA THR A 319 11.88 4.57 -27.04
C THR A 319 13.21 5.19 -26.62
N LEU A 320 14.00 4.54 -25.75
CA LEU A 320 15.18 5.16 -25.12
C LEU A 320 16.28 5.60 -26.11
N PRO A 321 16.61 4.84 -27.18
CA PRO A 321 17.66 5.26 -28.11
C PRO A 321 17.38 6.62 -28.76
N HIS A 322 16.11 6.95 -29.04
CA HIS A 322 15.71 8.20 -29.71
C HIS A 322 15.90 9.45 -28.84
N PHE A 323 16.06 9.29 -27.52
CA PHE A 323 16.26 10.40 -26.59
C PHE A 323 17.70 10.48 -26.05
N ARG A 324 18.60 9.60 -26.50
CA ARG A 324 19.98 9.54 -26.02
C ARG A 324 20.75 10.85 -26.25
N ASP A 325 20.48 11.51 -27.38
CA ASP A 325 21.14 12.77 -27.75
C ASP A 325 20.41 14.01 -27.21
N ALA A 326 19.32 13.81 -26.45
CA ALA A 326 18.56 14.85 -25.75
C ALA A 326 18.57 14.58 -24.23
N PRO A 327 19.74 14.62 -23.55
CA PRO A 327 19.88 14.16 -22.18
C PRO A 327 19.03 14.94 -21.17
N VAL A 328 18.76 16.22 -21.42
CA VAL A 328 17.87 17.03 -20.56
C VAL A 328 16.41 16.56 -20.69
N THR A 329 15.92 16.38 -21.92
CA THR A 329 14.59 15.81 -22.18
C THR A 329 14.47 14.42 -21.56
N LEU A 330 15.49 13.58 -21.76
CA LEU A 330 15.55 12.23 -21.19
C LEU A 330 15.45 12.29 -19.66
N ALA A 331 16.33 13.04 -19.00
CA ALA A 331 16.36 13.13 -17.54
C ALA A 331 15.04 13.65 -16.96
N LEU A 332 14.44 14.67 -17.57
CA LEU A 332 13.20 15.26 -17.08
C LEU A 332 11.99 14.33 -17.26
N TRP A 333 11.73 13.86 -18.47
CA TRP A 333 10.52 13.07 -18.75
C TRP A 333 10.61 11.64 -18.20
N GLN A 334 11.74 10.96 -18.41
CA GLN A 334 11.94 9.61 -17.88
C GLN A 334 12.13 9.64 -16.36
N GLY A 335 12.84 10.64 -15.81
CA GLY A 335 13.00 10.80 -14.37
C GLY A 335 11.68 11.09 -13.65
N ALA A 336 10.87 12.02 -14.19
CA ALA A 336 9.55 12.34 -13.62
C ALA A 336 8.62 11.13 -13.58
N GLY A 337 8.52 10.39 -14.69
CA GLY A 337 7.72 9.17 -14.72
C GLY A 337 8.26 8.10 -13.78
N TYR A 338 9.56 7.83 -13.84
CA TYR A 338 10.21 6.78 -13.05
C TYR A 338 10.07 6.99 -11.54
N TRP A 339 10.39 8.17 -11.02
CA TRP A 339 10.33 8.42 -9.57
C TRP A 339 8.90 8.44 -9.03
N VAL A 340 7.94 8.96 -9.80
CA VAL A 340 6.52 8.87 -9.41
C VAL A 340 6.03 7.41 -9.39
N GLY A 341 6.53 6.57 -10.29
CA GLY A 341 6.19 5.14 -10.33
C GLY A 341 6.87 4.34 -9.21
N VAL A 342 8.14 4.62 -8.92
CA VAL A 342 8.91 3.94 -7.86
C VAL A 342 8.40 4.31 -6.46
N GLU A 343 7.98 5.55 -6.26
CA GLU A 343 7.43 6.06 -4.99
C GLU A 343 5.90 6.05 -4.99
N SER A 344 5.28 5.10 -5.71
CA SER A 344 3.84 5.11 -5.93
C SER A 344 3.05 4.91 -4.63
N SER A 345 3.54 4.07 -3.71
CA SER A 345 2.98 3.89 -2.37
C SER A 345 2.97 5.20 -1.57
N THR A 346 4.08 5.94 -1.59
CA THR A 346 4.22 7.25 -0.90
C THR A 346 3.34 8.33 -1.54
N VAL A 347 3.36 8.43 -2.88
CA VAL A 347 2.64 9.47 -3.62
C VAL A 347 1.13 9.24 -3.55
N PHE A 348 0.68 8.00 -3.77
CA PHE A 348 -0.75 7.68 -3.88
C PHE A 348 -1.44 7.39 -2.55
N ALA A 349 -0.71 7.14 -1.45
CA ALA A 349 -1.31 6.99 -0.12
C ALA A 349 -2.20 8.18 0.29
N ARG A 350 -1.88 9.38 -0.22
CA ARG A 350 -2.59 10.63 0.10
C ARG A 350 -3.71 10.98 -0.87
N PHE A 351 -3.87 10.22 -1.94
CA PHE A 351 -4.93 10.48 -2.90
C PHE A 351 -6.26 9.96 -2.35
N PRO A 352 -7.38 10.70 -2.56
CA PRO A 352 -8.70 10.33 -2.07
C PRO A 352 -9.34 9.16 -2.85
N ILE A 353 -8.52 8.26 -3.43
CA ILE A 353 -8.92 7.05 -4.15
C ILE A 353 -8.12 5.83 -3.68
N SER A 354 -7.31 5.96 -2.62
CA SER A 354 -6.46 4.88 -2.11
C SER A 354 -7.24 3.65 -1.62
N ARG A 355 -8.55 3.79 -1.36
CA ARG A 355 -9.48 2.70 -0.99
C ARG A 355 -10.56 2.42 -2.03
N LEU A 356 -10.34 2.79 -3.29
CA LEU A 356 -11.28 2.51 -4.39
C LEU A 356 -11.61 1.02 -4.45
N GLY A 357 -12.90 0.67 -4.32
CA GLY A 357 -13.38 -0.70 -4.33
C GLY A 357 -13.58 -1.33 -2.94
N TYR A 358 -13.11 -0.67 -1.88
CA TYR A 358 -13.30 -1.10 -0.48
C TYR A 358 -14.33 -0.21 0.23
N ASP A 359 -14.19 1.11 0.09
CA ASP A 359 -15.08 2.08 0.73
C ASP A 359 -16.03 2.75 -0.26
N THR A 360 -17.09 3.32 0.28
CA THR A 360 -17.90 4.31 -0.45
C THR A 360 -17.04 5.54 -0.78
N LEU A 361 -17.13 6.02 -2.02
CA LEU A 361 -16.34 7.16 -2.46
C LEU A 361 -16.84 8.45 -1.81
N THR A 362 -15.94 9.15 -1.13
CA THR A 362 -16.17 10.53 -0.69
C THR A 362 -16.39 11.45 -1.91
N PRO A 363 -17.02 12.62 -1.76
CA PRO A 363 -17.19 13.58 -2.86
C PRO A 363 -15.85 13.95 -3.53
N SER A 364 -14.80 14.11 -2.73
CA SER A 364 -13.43 14.33 -3.22
C SER A 364 -12.87 13.13 -3.97
N GLY A 365 -13.15 11.90 -3.52
CA GLY A 365 -12.72 10.67 -4.18
C GLY A 365 -13.40 10.45 -5.51
N PHE A 366 -14.71 10.71 -5.58
CA PHE A 366 -15.46 10.68 -6.84
C PHE A 366 -14.92 11.70 -7.85
N LEU A 367 -14.68 12.95 -7.42
CA LEU A 367 -14.09 13.97 -8.29
C LEU A 367 -12.70 13.57 -8.80
N ALA A 368 -11.83 13.08 -7.91
CA ALA A 368 -10.50 12.60 -8.27
C ALA A 368 -10.56 11.45 -9.27
N LEU A 369 -11.47 10.48 -9.05
CA LEU A 369 -11.69 9.36 -9.97
C LEU A 369 -12.10 9.85 -11.36
N MET A 370 -13.05 10.78 -11.45
CA MET A 370 -13.49 11.33 -12.75
C MET A 370 -12.37 12.05 -13.49
N ILE A 371 -11.54 12.81 -12.78
CA ILE A 371 -10.36 13.48 -13.36
C ILE A 371 -9.35 12.45 -13.88
N ILE A 372 -9.04 11.43 -13.07
CA ILE A 372 -8.07 10.39 -13.44
C ILE A 372 -8.57 9.58 -14.64
N VAL A 373 -9.83 9.14 -14.64
CA VAL A 373 -10.43 8.42 -15.77
C VAL A 373 -10.42 9.28 -17.03
N GLY A 374 -10.80 10.56 -16.92
CA GLY A 374 -10.74 11.50 -18.05
C GLY A 374 -9.32 11.65 -18.60
N LEU A 375 -8.32 11.82 -17.74
CA LEU A 375 -6.91 11.90 -18.12
C LEU A 375 -6.42 10.63 -18.82
N VAL A 376 -6.75 9.46 -18.28
CA VAL A 376 -6.40 8.15 -18.86
C VAL A 376 -7.03 8.00 -20.24
N LEU A 377 -8.30 8.37 -20.42
CA LEU A 377 -8.97 8.32 -21.74
C LEU A 377 -8.30 9.25 -22.76
N VAL A 378 -7.88 10.46 -22.34
CA VAL A 378 -7.13 11.39 -23.21
C VAL A 378 -5.78 10.80 -23.62
N VAL A 379 -5.04 10.21 -22.68
CA VAL A 379 -3.75 9.55 -22.95
C VAL A 379 -3.93 8.36 -23.90
N ILE A 380 -4.93 7.50 -23.67
CA ILE A 380 -5.27 6.37 -24.55
C ILE A 380 -5.63 6.88 -25.95
N GLY A 381 -6.48 7.92 -26.04
CA GLY A 381 -6.88 8.51 -27.32
C GLY A 381 -5.68 9.06 -28.10
N TYR A 382 -4.79 9.80 -27.44
CA TYR A 382 -3.56 10.30 -28.05
C TYR A 382 -2.65 9.17 -28.54
N GLN A 383 -2.39 8.16 -27.69
CA GLN A 383 -1.53 7.03 -28.06
C GLN A 383 -2.14 6.20 -29.18
N ALA A 384 -3.46 5.99 -29.19
CA ALA A 384 -4.15 5.28 -30.26
C ALA A 384 -4.03 6.02 -31.60
N LEU A 385 -4.18 7.35 -31.60
CA LEU A 385 -3.97 8.18 -32.80
C LEU A 385 -2.51 8.13 -33.27
N ALA A 386 -1.55 8.22 -32.33
CA ALA A 386 -0.13 8.13 -32.65
C ALA A 386 0.24 6.75 -33.23
N MET A 387 -0.27 5.67 -32.66
CA MET A 387 -0.07 4.31 -33.19
C MET A 387 -0.75 4.09 -34.52
N ARG A 388 -1.92 4.71 -34.75
CA ARG A 388 -2.59 4.63 -36.05
C ARG A 388 -1.73 5.24 -37.15
N LYS A 389 -1.07 6.37 -36.89
CA LYS A 389 -0.13 6.99 -37.85
C LYS A 389 1.05 6.07 -38.16
N GLN A 390 1.47 5.25 -37.20
CA GLN A 390 2.54 4.25 -37.35
C GLN A 390 2.06 2.88 -37.87
N GLY A 391 0.77 2.72 -38.18
CA GLY A 391 0.22 1.41 -38.58
C GLY A 391 0.16 0.35 -37.46
N LEU A 392 0.50 0.70 -36.21
CA LEU A 392 0.59 -0.23 -35.07
C LEU A 392 -0.74 -0.46 -34.35
N LEU A 393 -1.75 0.39 -34.58
CA LEU A 393 -3.02 0.31 -33.83
C LEU A 393 -3.70 -1.06 -34.00
N ARG A 394 -3.83 -1.56 -35.25
CA ARG A 394 -4.43 -2.87 -35.52
C ARG A 394 -3.59 -4.01 -34.94
N TYR A 395 -2.26 -3.88 -34.98
CA TYR A 395 -1.33 -4.86 -34.43
C TYR A 395 -1.58 -5.07 -32.92
N TYR A 396 -1.71 -4.00 -32.14
CA TYR A 396 -1.97 -4.12 -30.71
C TYR A 396 -3.42 -4.50 -30.43
N LEU A 397 -4.41 -3.90 -31.10
CA LEU A 397 -5.82 -4.18 -30.84
C LEU A 397 -6.15 -5.68 -30.95
N VAL A 398 -5.66 -6.35 -32.00
CA VAL A 398 -5.90 -7.80 -32.21
C VAL A 398 -5.27 -8.66 -31.11
N ARG A 399 -4.17 -8.21 -30.49
CA ARG A 399 -3.51 -8.93 -29.40
C ARG A 399 -4.15 -8.70 -28.04
N TYR A 400 -4.82 -7.57 -27.85
CA TYR A 400 -5.48 -7.23 -26.59
C TYR A 400 -6.93 -7.71 -26.54
N LEU A 401 -7.58 -7.86 -27.70
CA LEU A 401 -8.96 -8.34 -27.80
C LEU A 401 -9.22 -9.66 -27.06
N PRO A 402 -8.31 -10.67 -27.08
CA PRO A 402 -8.51 -11.92 -26.34
C PRO A 402 -8.52 -11.77 -24.81
N PHE A 403 -7.97 -10.68 -24.24
CA PHE A 403 -8.01 -10.48 -22.79
C PHE A 403 -9.42 -10.21 -22.28
N LEU A 404 -10.31 -9.62 -23.09
CA LEU A 404 -11.69 -9.35 -22.68
C LEU A 404 -12.49 -10.63 -22.34
N PRO A 405 -12.62 -11.63 -23.23
CA PRO A 405 -13.29 -12.88 -22.87
C PRO A 405 -12.56 -13.64 -21.77
N MET A 406 -11.22 -13.57 -21.71
CA MET A 406 -10.46 -14.18 -20.61
C MET A 406 -10.85 -13.60 -19.25
N LEU A 407 -10.86 -12.26 -19.11
CA LEU A 407 -11.25 -11.59 -17.87
C LEU A 407 -12.73 -11.85 -17.52
N LEU A 408 -13.63 -11.89 -18.52
CA LEU A 408 -15.02 -12.26 -18.31
C LEU A 408 -15.15 -13.68 -17.74
N ILE A 409 -14.46 -14.66 -18.33
CA ILE A 409 -14.47 -16.04 -17.82
C ILE A 409 -13.95 -16.08 -16.38
N LEU A 410 -12.81 -15.44 -16.11
CA LEU A 410 -12.20 -15.43 -14.77
C LEU A 410 -13.08 -14.74 -13.72
N SER A 411 -13.80 -13.67 -14.10
CA SER A 411 -14.73 -12.97 -13.19
C SER A 411 -15.96 -13.77 -12.79
N ASN A 412 -16.24 -14.90 -13.46
CA ASN A 412 -17.40 -15.74 -13.18
C ASN A 412 -17.02 -17.07 -12.47
N ILE A 413 -15.76 -17.22 -12.03
CA ILE A 413 -15.35 -18.39 -11.26
C ILE A 413 -15.89 -18.25 -9.82
N PRO A 414 -16.70 -19.21 -9.32
CA PRO A 414 -17.30 -19.12 -7.99
C PRO A 414 -16.23 -19.17 -6.90
N SER A 415 -16.45 -18.44 -5.81
CA SER A 415 -15.55 -18.34 -4.64
C SER A 415 -14.18 -17.69 -4.90
N TYR A 416 -13.98 -17.14 -6.11
CA TYR A 416 -12.81 -16.37 -6.45
C TYR A 416 -13.19 -14.95 -6.88
N THR A 417 -12.32 -14.01 -6.58
CA THR A 417 -12.45 -12.61 -6.98
C THR A 417 -11.36 -12.28 -8.00
N LEU A 418 -11.77 -11.68 -9.13
CA LEU A 418 -10.85 -11.15 -10.12
C LEU A 418 -10.22 -9.87 -9.56
N ARG A 419 -8.92 -9.88 -9.29
CA ARG A 419 -8.19 -8.72 -8.76
C ARG A 419 -7.07 -8.30 -9.69
N LEU A 420 -7.28 -7.19 -10.38
CA LEU A 420 -6.30 -6.59 -11.28
C LEU A 420 -5.32 -5.73 -10.48
N HIS A 421 -4.27 -6.37 -9.97
CA HIS A 421 -3.14 -5.67 -9.35
C HIS A 421 -2.49 -4.67 -10.32
N HIS A 422 -2.02 -3.53 -9.82
CA HIS A 422 -1.46 -2.48 -10.67
C HIS A 422 -0.21 -2.92 -11.45
N TYR A 423 0.54 -3.91 -10.95
CA TYR A 423 1.67 -4.45 -11.71
C TYR A 423 1.23 -5.19 -12.99
N LEU A 424 0.06 -5.84 -12.99
CA LEU A 424 -0.52 -6.47 -14.19
C LEU A 424 -0.99 -5.39 -15.17
N LEU A 425 -1.64 -4.34 -14.66
CA LEU A 425 -2.04 -3.19 -15.47
C LEU A 425 -0.83 -2.51 -16.12
N ALA A 426 0.28 -2.39 -15.39
CA ALA A 426 1.53 -1.85 -15.92
C ALA A 426 2.11 -2.74 -17.03
N LEU A 427 2.13 -4.06 -16.86
CA LEU A 427 2.57 -5.00 -17.91
C LEU A 427 1.68 -4.93 -19.17
N LEU A 428 0.38 -4.70 -19.01
CA LEU A 428 -0.55 -4.45 -20.11
C LEU A 428 -0.36 -3.05 -20.73
N ALA A 429 0.05 -2.05 -19.97
CA ALA A 429 0.25 -0.70 -20.50
C ALA A 429 1.57 -0.54 -21.28
N ILE A 430 2.64 -1.20 -20.85
CA ILE A 430 4.00 -1.00 -21.40
C ILE A 430 4.07 -1.18 -22.93
N PRO A 431 3.52 -2.25 -23.56
CA PRO A 431 3.61 -2.41 -25.01
C PRO A 431 2.92 -1.29 -25.78
N VAL A 432 1.83 -0.74 -25.23
CA VAL A 432 1.12 0.40 -25.84
C VAL A 432 1.76 1.77 -25.53
N LEU A 433 2.93 1.76 -24.88
CA LEU A 433 3.78 2.91 -24.61
C LEU A 433 5.15 2.78 -25.29
N SER A 434 5.22 2.05 -26.41
CA SER A 434 6.46 1.74 -27.13
C SER A 434 6.86 2.75 -28.21
N LEU A 435 6.14 3.87 -28.34
CA LEU A 435 6.42 4.86 -29.39
C LEU A 435 7.59 5.78 -28.99
N PRO A 436 8.44 6.23 -29.93
CA PRO A 436 9.56 7.14 -29.65
C PRO A 436 9.09 8.59 -29.44
N ASN A 437 8.20 8.82 -28.47
CA ASN A 437 7.65 10.13 -28.10
C ASN A 437 7.79 10.42 -26.60
N ARG A 438 7.70 11.69 -26.20
CA ARG A 438 7.93 12.11 -24.81
C ARG A 438 6.89 11.53 -23.85
N LEU A 439 5.64 11.36 -24.30
CA LEU A 439 4.59 10.75 -23.51
C LEU A 439 4.92 9.28 -23.16
N SER A 440 5.27 8.47 -24.16
CA SER A 440 5.73 7.10 -23.99
C SER A 440 6.98 7.05 -23.12
N LEU A 441 7.95 7.96 -23.31
CA LEU A 441 9.18 8.03 -22.51
C LEU A 441 8.88 8.16 -21.01
N MET A 442 7.95 9.05 -20.64
CA MET A 442 7.52 9.26 -19.27
C MET A 442 6.68 8.10 -18.76
N LEU A 443 5.64 7.72 -19.50
CA LEU A 443 4.66 6.74 -19.03
C LEU A 443 5.22 5.33 -18.97
N GLN A 444 6.12 4.91 -19.88
CA GLN A 444 6.77 3.61 -19.77
C GLN A 444 7.65 3.53 -18.51
N ALA A 445 8.27 4.65 -18.12
CA ALA A 445 9.11 4.73 -16.93
C ALA A 445 8.27 4.71 -15.65
N PHE A 446 7.11 5.39 -15.67
CA PHE A 446 6.10 5.30 -14.62
C PHE A 446 5.54 3.88 -14.48
N MET A 447 5.19 3.22 -15.59
CA MET A 447 4.69 1.84 -15.57
C MET A 447 5.78 0.85 -15.14
N LEU A 448 7.05 1.08 -15.46
CA LEU A 448 8.16 0.29 -14.92
C LEU A 448 8.21 0.40 -13.39
N GLY A 449 8.09 1.61 -12.84
CA GLY A 449 8.02 1.83 -11.40
C GLY A 449 6.82 1.14 -10.76
N LEU A 450 5.61 1.33 -11.30
CA LEU A 450 4.39 0.67 -10.81
C LEU A 450 4.48 -0.86 -10.86
N TRP A 451 5.06 -1.41 -11.92
CA TRP A 451 5.26 -2.85 -12.02
C TRP A 451 6.23 -3.36 -10.94
N LEU A 452 7.36 -2.67 -10.75
CA LEU A 452 8.34 -2.99 -9.70
C LEU A 452 7.75 -2.84 -8.29
N ASP A 453 6.91 -1.83 -8.07
CA ASP A 453 6.22 -1.56 -6.81
C ASP A 453 5.30 -2.72 -6.42
N GLY A 454 4.40 -3.10 -7.33
CA GLY A 454 3.46 -4.18 -7.04
C GLY A 454 4.14 -5.53 -6.82
N ILE A 455 5.15 -5.90 -7.64
CA ILE A 455 5.88 -7.16 -7.41
C ILE A 455 6.81 -7.08 -6.19
N GLY A 456 7.33 -5.91 -5.86
CA GLY A 456 8.20 -5.71 -4.70
C GLY A 456 7.43 -5.89 -3.39
N ARG A 457 6.19 -5.41 -3.36
CA ARG A 457 5.32 -5.44 -2.19
C ARG A 457 4.59 -6.77 -2.00
N TRP A 458 3.95 -7.29 -3.05
CA TRP A 458 3.09 -8.48 -2.95
C TRP A 458 3.61 -9.70 -3.70
N GLY A 459 4.80 -9.59 -4.29
CA GLY A 459 5.31 -10.64 -5.18
C GLY A 459 4.46 -10.78 -6.45
N TRP A 460 4.44 -11.99 -7.00
CA TRP A 460 3.68 -12.32 -8.20
C TRP A 460 2.25 -12.72 -7.86
N ALA A 461 1.50 -11.81 -7.23
CA ALA A 461 0.13 -12.04 -6.77
C ALA A 461 -0.79 -12.54 -7.90
N SER A 462 -1.76 -13.40 -7.59
CA SER A 462 -2.61 -13.97 -8.63
C SER A 462 -3.53 -12.92 -9.26
N LEU A 463 -3.91 -13.12 -10.53
CA LEU A 463 -5.02 -12.41 -11.16
C LEU A 463 -6.38 -12.82 -10.55
N LEU A 464 -6.43 -14.03 -10.01
CA LEU A 464 -7.61 -14.66 -9.43
C LEU A 464 -7.27 -15.07 -7.99
N GLU A 465 -7.89 -14.42 -7.01
CA GLU A 465 -7.65 -14.67 -5.58
C GLU A 465 -8.89 -15.29 -4.94
N GLU A 466 -8.70 -16.19 -3.98
CA GLU A 466 -9.82 -16.78 -3.26
C GLU A 466 -10.54 -15.69 -2.46
N THR A 467 -11.86 -15.61 -2.54
CA THR A 467 -12.60 -14.54 -1.87
C THR A 467 -12.41 -14.58 -0.35
N SER A 468 -12.23 -15.78 0.22
CA SER A 468 -11.95 -15.98 1.64
C SER A 468 -10.58 -15.41 2.05
N SER A 469 -9.55 -15.51 1.21
CA SER A 469 -8.21 -14.99 1.52
C SER A 469 -8.14 -13.46 1.45
N LEU A 470 -9.06 -12.83 0.73
CA LEU A 470 -9.19 -11.37 0.63
C LEU A 470 -9.84 -10.72 1.84
N LEU A 471 -10.60 -11.48 2.64
CA LEU A 471 -11.22 -10.97 3.86
C LEU A 471 -10.15 -10.51 4.86
N GLY A 472 -9.03 -11.24 4.92
CA GLY A 472 -8.00 -11.01 5.94
C GLY A 472 -8.62 -11.17 7.33
N ASP A 473 -8.65 -10.08 8.08
CA ASP A 473 -9.26 -10.01 9.41
C ASP A 473 -10.65 -9.33 9.42
N ALA A 474 -11.29 -9.15 8.26
CA ALA A 474 -12.66 -8.63 8.15
C ALA A 474 -13.69 -9.66 8.63
N PRO A 475 -14.89 -9.21 9.05
CA PRO A 475 -16.02 -10.11 9.31
C PRO A 475 -16.34 -10.98 8.11
N SER A 476 -16.48 -12.29 8.34
CA SER A 476 -16.73 -13.28 7.30
C SER A 476 -18.19 -13.33 6.83
N GLY A 477 -19.10 -12.65 7.52
CA GLY A 477 -20.55 -12.72 7.29
C GLY A 477 -21.18 -13.97 7.90
N SER A 478 -20.53 -14.56 8.90
CA SER A 478 -21.02 -15.69 9.66
C SER A 478 -22.19 -15.30 10.58
N TRP A 479 -22.89 -16.30 11.14
CA TRP A 479 -23.96 -16.04 12.10
C TRP A 479 -23.42 -15.33 13.34
N THR A 480 -24.16 -14.34 13.82
CA THR A 480 -23.92 -13.65 15.09
C THR A 480 -25.15 -13.78 15.99
N PRO A 481 -24.99 -13.94 17.31
CA PRO A 481 -26.11 -13.92 18.23
C PRO A 481 -26.68 -12.49 18.37
N SER A 482 -28.00 -12.38 18.52
CA SER A 482 -28.67 -11.10 18.80
C SER A 482 -28.97 -10.96 20.29
N PHE A 483 -28.62 -9.81 20.88
CA PHE A 483 -28.99 -9.48 22.25
C PHE A 483 -30.49 -9.21 22.38
N LEU A 484 -31.12 -9.81 23.37
CA LEU A 484 -32.56 -9.69 23.64
C LEU A 484 -32.81 -8.69 24.75
N SER A 485 -33.67 -7.70 24.50
CA SER A 485 -34.11 -6.74 25.51
C SER A 485 -35.06 -7.41 26.52
N ASN A 486 -34.54 -8.16 27.49
CA ASN A 486 -35.39 -8.76 28.52
C ASN A 486 -35.68 -7.73 29.64
N LEU A 487 -36.87 -7.12 29.58
CA LEU A 487 -37.35 -6.11 30.52
C LEU A 487 -37.64 -6.65 31.94
N SER A 488 -37.52 -7.96 32.17
CA SER A 488 -37.99 -8.61 33.40
C SER A 488 -36.93 -8.73 34.50
N SER A 489 -35.64 -8.71 34.13
CA SER A 489 -34.51 -8.94 35.06
C SER A 489 -33.34 -8.01 34.76
N PRO A 490 -33.15 -6.90 35.50
CA PRO A 490 -32.14 -5.88 35.19
C PRO A 490 -30.67 -6.34 35.35
N HIS A 491 -30.45 -7.54 35.88
CA HIS A 491 -29.14 -8.14 36.10
C HIS A 491 -28.83 -9.30 35.16
N ILE A 492 -29.75 -9.69 34.27
CA ILE A 492 -29.53 -10.80 33.34
C ILE A 492 -29.43 -10.22 31.94
N LEU A 493 -28.30 -10.47 31.27
CA LEU A 493 -28.17 -10.23 29.84
C LEU A 493 -28.47 -11.55 29.11
N SER A 494 -29.29 -11.48 28.06
CA SER A 494 -29.74 -12.64 27.29
C SER A 494 -29.57 -12.43 25.80
N TRP A 495 -29.38 -13.50 25.05
CA TRP A 495 -29.25 -13.49 23.58
C TRP A 495 -29.96 -14.68 22.94
N SER A 496 -30.00 -14.70 21.61
CA SER A 496 -30.55 -15.80 20.81
C SER A 496 -29.88 -17.14 21.13
N HIS A 497 -30.70 -18.18 21.31
CA HIS A 497 -30.23 -19.55 21.53
C HIS A 497 -29.59 -20.13 20.26
N ILE A 498 -28.66 -21.08 20.44
CA ILE A 498 -28.16 -21.93 19.34
C ILE A 498 -29.33 -22.76 18.81
N THR A 499 -29.65 -22.60 17.53
CA THR A 499 -30.70 -23.37 16.86
C THR A 499 -30.22 -24.79 16.53
N ALA A 500 -31.15 -25.69 16.22
CA ALA A 500 -30.80 -27.04 15.78
C ALA A 500 -29.95 -27.06 14.50
N GLU A 501 -30.17 -26.08 13.61
CA GLU A 501 -29.38 -25.90 12.37
C GLU A 501 -27.94 -25.48 12.69
N GLN A 502 -27.77 -24.51 13.58
CA GLN A 502 -26.46 -24.06 14.04
C GLN A 502 -25.70 -25.16 14.77
N ALA A 503 -26.38 -25.92 15.64
CA ALA A 503 -25.78 -27.06 16.33
C ALA A 503 -25.34 -28.17 15.38
N ALA A 504 -26.05 -28.38 14.26
CA ALA A 504 -25.65 -29.33 13.22
C ALA A 504 -24.38 -28.90 12.46
N GLU A 505 -24.01 -27.62 12.55
CA GLU A 505 -22.79 -27.03 11.99
C GLU A 505 -21.64 -26.92 13.01
N ASP A 506 -21.68 -27.73 14.07
CA ASP A 506 -20.68 -27.79 15.16
C ASP A 506 -20.55 -26.48 15.98
N ILE A 507 -21.62 -25.66 16.02
CA ILE A 507 -21.70 -24.52 16.93
C ILE A 507 -22.06 -25.02 18.32
N THR A 508 -21.15 -24.83 19.27
CA THR A 508 -21.22 -25.48 20.60
C THR A 508 -21.32 -24.50 21.76
N GLY A 509 -21.06 -23.21 21.54
CA GLY A 509 -21.09 -22.21 22.59
C GLY A 509 -20.99 -20.77 22.07
N TYR A 510 -20.62 -19.88 23.00
CA TYR A 510 -20.46 -18.45 22.77
C TYR A 510 -19.14 -17.94 23.34
N SER A 511 -18.55 -16.98 22.64
CA SER A 511 -17.45 -16.13 23.11
C SER A 511 -18.04 -14.75 23.43
N ILE A 512 -17.80 -14.24 24.63
CA ILE A 512 -18.41 -13.00 25.12
C ILE A 512 -17.32 -12.01 25.45
N LEU A 513 -17.38 -10.84 24.81
CA LEU A 513 -16.55 -9.70 25.13
C LEU A 513 -17.29 -8.78 26.09
N VAL A 514 -16.57 -8.30 27.10
CA VAL A 514 -17.01 -7.26 28.03
C VAL A 514 -15.93 -6.17 28.01
N ASN A 515 -16.31 -4.95 27.63
CA ASN A 515 -15.41 -3.80 27.51
C ASN A 515 -14.17 -4.12 26.65
N ASP A 516 -14.42 -4.54 25.40
CA ASP A 516 -13.40 -4.93 24.40
C ASP A 516 -12.45 -6.06 24.84
N MET A 517 -12.80 -6.82 25.89
CA MET A 517 -11.98 -7.92 26.39
C MET A 517 -12.77 -9.21 26.46
N GLN A 518 -12.19 -10.33 26.01
CA GLN A 518 -12.83 -11.63 26.15
C GLN A 518 -12.97 -11.96 27.65
N ALA A 519 -14.21 -12.08 28.11
CA ALA A 519 -14.51 -12.43 29.50
C ALA A 519 -14.89 -13.90 29.64
N PHE A 520 -15.54 -14.47 28.61
CA PHE A 520 -15.99 -15.85 28.59
C PHE A 520 -15.72 -16.48 27.23
N ALA A 521 -15.31 -17.75 27.25
CA ALA A 521 -15.15 -18.62 26.09
C ALA A 521 -15.80 -19.98 26.40
N GLY A 522 -16.30 -20.69 25.39
CA GLY A 522 -17.00 -21.96 25.58
C GLY A 522 -18.29 -21.85 26.37
N TRP A 523 -18.91 -20.67 26.42
CA TRP A 523 -20.11 -20.45 27.22
C TRP A 523 -21.31 -21.12 26.55
N THR A 524 -22.13 -21.90 27.28
CA THR A 524 -23.20 -22.70 26.66
C THR A 524 -24.60 -22.14 26.90
N ASN A 525 -24.77 -21.33 27.95
CA ASN A 525 -26.06 -20.73 28.28
C ASN A 525 -26.33 -19.50 27.41
N SER A 526 -27.58 -19.24 27.05
CA SER A 526 -27.97 -18.02 26.33
C SER A 526 -28.14 -16.79 27.24
N THR A 527 -27.63 -16.87 28.46
CA THR A 527 -27.75 -15.83 29.48
C THR A 527 -26.49 -15.74 30.33
N ILE A 528 -26.19 -14.55 30.85
CA ILE A 528 -25.21 -14.31 31.92
C ILE A 528 -25.83 -13.43 33.01
N ASP A 529 -25.42 -13.69 34.25
CA ASP A 529 -25.62 -12.75 35.35
C ASP A 529 -24.55 -11.65 35.28
N LEU A 530 -25.00 -10.41 35.21
CA LEU A 530 -24.15 -9.23 35.13
C LEU A 530 -23.47 -8.90 36.46
N LYS A 531 -23.85 -9.56 37.56
CA LYS A 531 -23.23 -9.40 38.86
C LYS A 531 -21.76 -9.83 38.83
N GLY A 532 -20.86 -8.88 39.07
CA GLY A 532 -19.41 -9.10 39.02
C GLY A 532 -18.79 -8.96 37.63
N VAL A 533 -19.62 -8.80 36.58
CA VAL A 533 -19.19 -8.47 35.22
C VAL A 533 -19.18 -6.96 35.02
N LEU A 534 -20.21 -6.27 35.54
CA LEU A 534 -20.34 -4.83 35.42
C LEU A 534 -19.20 -4.09 36.15
N ARG A 535 -18.65 -3.10 35.46
CA ARG A 535 -17.76 -2.08 36.01
C ARG A 535 -18.53 -0.77 36.17
N GLU A 536 -17.99 0.14 36.97
CA GLU A 536 -18.54 1.49 37.11
C GLU A 536 -18.52 2.23 35.75
N GLY A 537 -19.56 3.02 35.48
CA GLY A 537 -19.73 3.72 34.21
C GLY A 537 -20.38 2.89 33.09
N VAL A 538 -20.03 3.22 31.85
CA VAL A 538 -20.57 2.59 30.63
C VAL A 538 -19.97 1.21 30.38
N ASN A 539 -20.76 0.19 30.06
CA ASN A 539 -20.24 -1.16 29.76
C ASN A 539 -20.60 -1.55 28.32
N TYR A 540 -19.66 -2.20 27.63
CA TYR A 540 -19.80 -2.63 26.25
C TYR A 540 -19.84 -4.16 26.19
N PHE A 541 -20.77 -4.71 25.41
CA PHE A 541 -20.95 -6.16 25.26
C PHE A 541 -20.96 -6.53 23.79
N ARG A 542 -20.22 -7.58 23.44
CA ARG A 542 -20.25 -8.20 22.11
C ARG A 542 -20.22 -9.70 22.27
N ILE A 543 -20.83 -10.40 21.33
CA ILE A 543 -20.93 -11.85 21.42
C ILE A 543 -20.71 -12.49 20.06
N ALA A 544 -20.01 -13.62 20.04
CA ALA A 544 -19.86 -14.48 18.88
C ALA A 544 -20.33 -15.89 19.21
N TYR A 545 -20.79 -16.63 18.21
CA TYR A 545 -20.88 -18.08 18.31
C TYR A 545 -19.48 -18.69 18.29
N GLU A 546 -19.33 -19.87 18.90
CA GLU A 546 -18.10 -20.66 18.82
C GLU A 546 -18.32 -21.96 18.05
N LYS A 547 -17.51 -22.17 17.01
CA LYS A 547 -17.44 -23.38 16.20
C LYS A 547 -16.06 -24.01 16.39
N ASN A 548 -16.00 -25.29 16.78
CA ASN A 548 -14.74 -26.01 17.01
C ASN A 548 -13.74 -25.30 17.96
N GLY A 549 -14.25 -24.56 18.95
CA GLY A 549 -13.43 -23.82 19.92
C GLY A 549 -12.80 -22.52 19.39
N THR A 550 -13.21 -22.08 18.20
CA THR A 550 -12.86 -20.76 17.63
C THR A 550 -14.11 -19.90 17.52
N SER A 551 -13.99 -18.62 17.84
CA SER A 551 -15.05 -17.65 17.63
C SER A 551 -15.35 -17.46 16.15
N MET A 552 -16.62 -17.24 15.86
CA MET A 552 -17.11 -16.72 14.58
C MET A 552 -17.12 -15.18 14.65
N ASP A 553 -17.85 -14.50 13.75
CA ASP A 553 -17.92 -13.04 13.82
C ASP A 553 -18.60 -12.59 15.13
N PHE A 554 -18.07 -11.51 15.71
CA PHE A 554 -18.68 -10.85 16.85
C PHE A 554 -19.79 -9.91 16.40
N SER A 555 -20.87 -9.87 17.18
CA SER A 555 -21.97 -8.92 17.03
C SER A 555 -21.48 -7.46 17.07
N ASP A 556 -22.34 -6.57 16.60
CA ASP A 556 -22.26 -5.15 16.92
C ASP A 556 -22.33 -4.95 18.44
N PRO A 557 -21.72 -3.87 18.97
CA PRO A 557 -21.68 -3.62 20.41
C PRO A 557 -23.05 -3.22 20.95
N VAL A 558 -23.38 -3.79 22.10
CA VAL A 558 -24.47 -3.33 22.95
C VAL A 558 -23.89 -2.52 24.10
N VAL A 559 -24.48 -1.36 24.36
CA VAL A 559 -23.99 -0.40 25.35
C VAL A 559 -24.93 -0.37 26.54
N ARG A 560 -24.39 -0.55 27.74
CA ARG A 560 -25.10 -0.29 29.00
C ARG A 560 -24.57 0.97 29.63
N TRP A 561 -25.39 2.01 29.66
CA TRP A 561 -25.06 3.29 30.28
C TRP A 561 -25.08 3.21 31.81
N GLU A 562 -24.44 4.19 32.46
CA GLU A 562 -24.35 4.27 33.93
C GLU A 562 -25.74 4.35 34.60
N ASN A 563 -26.68 5.04 33.97
CA ASN A 563 -28.08 5.15 34.39
C ASN A 563 -28.87 3.81 34.26
N GLY A 564 -28.24 2.74 33.75
CA GLY A 564 -28.83 1.42 33.54
C GLY A 564 -29.63 1.27 32.24
N THR A 565 -29.69 2.30 31.39
CA THR A 565 -30.31 2.19 30.06
C THR A 565 -29.38 1.45 29.10
N TRP A 566 -29.98 0.82 28.10
CA TRP A 566 -29.28 0.06 27.09
C TRP A 566 -29.47 0.67 25.71
N ASP A 567 -28.46 0.53 24.86
CA ASP A 567 -28.49 0.89 23.45
C ASP A 567 -27.97 -0.26 22.59
N GLY A 568 -28.46 -0.36 21.35
CA GLY A 568 -28.09 -1.41 20.39
C GLY A 568 -28.74 -2.79 20.61
N MET A 569 -29.66 -2.94 21.56
CA MET A 569 -30.42 -4.19 21.70
C MET A 569 -31.57 -4.28 20.68
N GLU A 570 -31.83 -5.48 20.16
CA GLU A 570 -33.02 -5.71 19.34
C GLU A 570 -34.28 -5.62 20.22
N GLU A 571 -35.26 -4.82 19.79
CA GLU A 571 -36.58 -4.82 20.42
C GLU A 571 -37.24 -6.20 20.24
N PRO A 572 -38.01 -6.68 21.23
CA PRO A 572 -38.70 -7.95 21.10
C PRO A 572 -39.74 -7.76 20.00
N VAL A 573 -39.63 -8.53 18.91
CA VAL A 573 -40.70 -8.59 17.91
C VAL A 573 -41.94 -9.10 18.62
N ALA A 574 -42.89 -8.19 18.88
CA ALA A 574 -44.20 -8.55 19.39
C ALA A 574 -44.90 -9.38 18.32
N PHE A 575 -44.81 -10.71 18.43
CA PHE A 575 -45.69 -11.61 17.70
C PHE A 575 -47.12 -11.33 18.19
N PHE A 576 -47.90 -10.60 17.38
CA PHE A 576 -49.35 -10.50 17.52
C PHE A 576 -50.04 -11.74 16.97
#